data_AF-A0A1G8CG78-F1
#
_entry.id   AF-A0A1G8CG78-F1
#
_cell.length_a   1.000
_cell.length_b   1.000
_cell.length_c   1.000
_cell.angle_alpha   90.00
_cell.angle_beta   90.00
_cell.angle_gamma   90.00
#
_symmetry.space_group_name_H-M   'P 1'
#
loop_
_entity.id
_entity.type
_entity.pdbx_description
1 polymer ?
#
loop_
_entity_poly.entity_id
_entity_poly.type
_entity_poly.pdbx_seq_one_letter_code
_entity_poly.pdbx_strand_id
1 'polypeptide(L)' 'MKDIQIGQLIFTKKAVLLIAFRFFLLGMAIGVSVALKDEHANWALPIIFSGVILSLLTFRKTTAENIIDVTK' A
#
# COMPACT_ATOMS: atom_id res chain seq x y z
N MET A 1 16.17 2.77 12.72
CA MET A 1 16.29 2.23 11.34
C MET A 1 17.04 3.21 10.47
N LYS A 2 18.04 2.77 9.69
CA LYS A 2 18.72 3.60 8.67
C LYS A 2 17.84 3.67 7.41
N ASP A 3 18.02 4.72 6.61
CA ASP A 3 17.35 4.81 5.30
C ASP A 3 17.87 3.70 4.37
N ILE A 4 17.00 3.19 3.51
CA ILE A 4 17.31 2.05 2.63
C ILE A 4 17.61 2.59 1.25
N GLN A 5 18.83 2.39 0.77
CA GLN A 5 19.22 2.74 -0.59
C GLN A 5 19.14 1.51 -1.48
N ILE A 6 18.34 1.58 -2.55
CA ILE A 6 18.27 0.54 -3.59
C ILE A 6 18.66 1.21 -4.92
N GLY A 7 19.88 0.95 -5.38
CA GLY A 7 20.43 1.64 -6.55
C GLY A 7 20.52 3.16 -6.34
N GLN A 8 19.86 3.93 -7.21
CA GLN A 8 19.82 5.40 -7.16
C GLN A 8 18.66 5.95 -6.30
N LEU A 9 17.82 5.08 -5.73
CA LEU A 9 16.63 5.48 -4.97
C LEU A 9 16.90 5.38 -3.47
N ILE A 10 16.71 6.49 -2.75
CA ILE A 10 16.71 6.52 -1.30
C ILE A 10 15.28 6.38 -0.80
N PHE A 11 15.00 5.25 -0.13
CA PHE A 11 13.76 5.01 0.58
C PHE A 11 13.89 5.51 2.01
N THR A 12 13.18 6.59 2.31
CA THR A 12 13.06 7.08 3.68
C THR A 12 12.33 6.06 4.56
N LYS A 13 12.59 6.08 5.87
CA LYS A 13 11.84 5.24 6.84
C LYS A 13 10.32 5.34 6.68
N LYS A 14 9.82 6.54 6.35
CA LYS A 14 8.40 6.78 6.09
C LYS A 14 7.93 6.00 4.86
N ALA A 15 8.66 6.04 3.75
CA ALA A 15 8.33 5.29 2.55
C ALA A 15 8.29 3.78 2.80
N VAL A 16 9.29 3.24 3.53
CA VAL A 16 9.34 1.81 3.89
C VAL A 16 8.14 1.42 4.75
N LEU A 17 7.82 2.22 5.76
CA LEU A 17 6.66 1.97 6.63
C LEU A 17 5.35 2.04 5.86
N LEU A 18 5.23 2.99 4.93
CA LEU A 18 4.05 3.13 4.07
C LEU A 18 3.88 1.91 3.17
N ILE A 19 4.94 1.45 2.52
CA ILE A 19 4.96 0.24 1.68
C ILE A 19 4.53 -0.98 2.50
N ALA A 20 5.14 -1.19 3.67
CA ALA A 20 4.80 -2.31 4.55
C ALA A 20 3.34 -2.27 5.01
N PHE A 21 2.85 -1.09 5.40
CA PHE A 21 1.45 -0.90 5.79
C PHE A 21 0.49 -1.20 4.64
N ARG A 22 0.85 -0.88 3.38
CA ARG A 22 0.03 -1.25 2.21
C ARG A 22 -0.02 -2.75 1.99
N PHE A 23 1.11 -3.45 2.07
CA PHE A 23 1.11 -4.92 1.95
C PHE A 23 0.23 -5.56 3.02
N PHE A 24 0.25 -5.01 4.23
CA PHE A 24 -0.64 -5.44 5.30
C PHE A 24 -2.13 -5.21 4.95
N LEU A 25 -2.51 -4.00 4.49
CA LEU A 25 -3.88 -3.72 4.05
C LEU A 25 -4.33 -4.63 2.91
N LEU A 26 -3.44 -4.92 1.96
CA LEU A 26 -3.74 -5.77 0.80
C LEU A 26 -3.94 -7.22 1.23
N GLY A 27 -3.12 -7.72 2.16
CA GLY A 27 -3.31 -9.02 2.80
C GLY A 27 -4.62 -9.12 3.57
N MET A 28 -5.00 -8.08 4.33
CA MET A 28 -6.31 -8.03 4.99
C MET A 28 -7.45 -8.04 3.98
N ALA A 29 -7.37 -7.25 2.90
CA ALA A 29 -8.41 -7.23 1.87
C ALA A 29 -8.62 -8.60 1.22
N ILE A 30 -7.53 -9.32 0.92
CA ILE A 30 -7.60 -10.70 0.42
C ILE A 30 -8.21 -11.62 1.47
N GLY A 31 -7.75 -11.56 2.72
CA GLY A 31 -8.25 -12.39 3.82
C GLY A 31 -9.75 -12.20 4.06
N VAL A 32 -10.21 -10.95 4.06
CA VAL A 32 -11.64 -10.62 4.18
C VAL A 32 -12.41 -11.09 2.95
N SER A 33 -11.86 -10.94 1.74
CA SER A 33 -12.51 -11.43 0.52
C SER A 33 -12.68 -12.95 0.51
N VAL A 34 -11.72 -13.68 1.07
CA VAL A 34 -11.81 -15.15 1.22
C VAL A 34 -12.81 -15.52 2.33
N ALA A 35 -12.77 -14.83 3.47
CA ALA A 35 -13.67 -15.09 4.59
C ALA A 35 -15.14 -14.77 4.27
N LEU A 36 -15.39 -13.74 3.47
CA LEU A 36 -16.73 -13.33 3.04
C LEU A 36 -17.22 -14.03 1.77
N LYS A 37 -16.45 -14.96 1.20
CA LYS A 37 -16.83 -15.68 -0.01
C LYS A 37 -18.04 -16.60 0.20
N ASP A 38 -18.26 -17.06 1.44
CA ASP A 38 -19.33 -18.01 1.78
C ASP A 38 -20.59 -17.35 2.37
N GLU A 39 -20.50 -16.08 2.80
CA GLU A 39 -21.67 -15.31 3.22
C GLU A 39 -22.06 -14.34 2.09
N HIS A 40 -23.35 -14.07 1.91
CA HIS A 40 -23.91 -13.19 0.87
C HIS A 40 -23.51 -11.70 0.99
N ALA A 41 -22.26 -11.38 1.34
CA ALA A 41 -21.68 -10.07 1.53
C ALA A 41 -21.31 -9.41 0.18
N ASN A 42 -22.28 -9.31 -0.73
CA ASN A 42 -22.12 -8.67 -2.04
C ASN A 42 -21.75 -7.17 -1.93
N TRP A 43 -21.99 -6.56 -0.76
CA TRP A 43 -21.86 -5.11 -0.54
C TRP A 43 -20.57 -4.72 0.19
N ALA A 44 -19.88 -5.68 0.84
CA ALA A 44 -18.64 -5.42 1.58
C ALA A 44 -17.41 -5.43 0.66
N LEU A 45 -17.41 -6.27 -0.37
CA LEU A 45 -16.33 -6.38 -1.35
C LEU A 45 -16.03 -5.06 -2.08
N PRO A 46 -17.02 -4.31 -2.64
CA PRO A 46 -16.75 -3.06 -3.34
C PRO A 46 -16.15 -1.97 -2.42
N ILE A 47 -16.56 -1.94 -1.15
CA ILE A 47 -16.05 -0.96 -0.16
C ILE A 47 -14.58 -1.26 0.17
N ILE A 48 -14.23 -2.53 0.35
CA ILE A 48 -12.86 -2.95 0.63
C ILE A 48 -11.97 -2.69 -0.60
N PHE A 49 -12.41 -3.07 -1.80
CA PHE A 49 -11.66 -2.83 -3.03
C PHE A 49 -11.49 -1.34 -3.34
N SER A 50 -12.52 -0.51 -3.14
CA SER A 50 -12.39 0.95 -3.32
C SER A 50 -11.42 1.59 -2.34
N GLY A 51 -11.39 1.13 -1.08
CA GLY A 51 -10.40 1.55 -0.08
C GLY A 51 -8.96 1.19 -0.49
N VAL A 52 -8.73 -0.03 -1.02
CA VAL A 52 -7.41 -0.47 -1.49
C VAL A 52 -6.97 0.29 -2.75
N ILE A 53 -7.90 0.58 -3.68
CA ILE A 53 -7.63 1.34 -4.90
C ILE A 53 -7.32 2.81 -4.57
N LEU A 54 -8.13 3.46 -3.72
CA LEU A 54 -7.90 4.84 -3.28
C LEU A 54 -6.57 4.98 -2.53
N SER A 55 -6.26 3.99 -1.72
CA SER A 55 -4.96 3.82 -1.12
C SER A 55 -3.90 3.77 -2.24
N LEU A 56 -3.95 2.84 -3.19
CA LEU A 56 -2.96 2.74 -4.29
C LEU A 56 -2.80 4.02 -5.13
N LEU A 57 -3.88 4.78 -5.35
CA LEU A 57 -3.82 6.06 -6.08
C LEU A 57 -3.10 7.15 -5.29
N THR A 58 -3.39 7.28 -3.99
CA THR A 58 -2.69 8.23 -3.10
C THR A 58 -1.21 7.86 -2.90
N PHE A 59 -0.85 6.59 -3.09
CA PHE A 59 0.53 6.11 -2.99
C PHE A 59 1.45 6.70 -4.05
N ARG A 60 1.02 6.83 -5.32
CA ARG A 60 1.90 7.40 -6.35
C ARG A 60 2.35 8.81 -6.00
N LYS A 61 1.43 9.61 -5.43
CA LYS A 61 1.72 10.99 -5.05
C LYS A 61 2.60 11.07 -3.80
N THR A 62 2.20 10.41 -2.72
CA THR A 62 2.93 10.47 -1.44
C THR A 62 4.28 9.74 -1.49
N THR A 63 4.40 8.64 -2.24
CA THR A 63 5.66 7.89 -2.30
C THR A 63 6.66 8.56 -3.23
N ALA A 64 6.22 9.19 -4.33
CA ALA A 64 7.10 10.02 -5.16
C ALA A 64 7.70 11.21 -4.37
N GLU A 65 6.93 11.79 -3.44
CA GLU A 65 7.43 12.86 -2.55
C GLU A 65 8.41 12.34 -1.47
N ASN A 66 8.41 11.04 -1.17
CA ASN A 66 9.22 10.43 -0.11
C ASN A 66 10.34 9.50 -0.63
N ILE A 67 10.49 9.40 -1.96
CA ILE A 67 11.60 8.76 -2.65
C ILE A 67 12.50 9.88 -3.18
N ILE A 68 13.72 9.94 -2.67
CA ILE A 68 14.72 10.90 -3.13
C ILE A 68 15.56 10.19 -4.20
N ASP A 69 15.51 10.70 -5.41
CA ASP A 69 16.38 10.28 -6.51
C ASP A 69 17.71 11.05 -6.40
N VAL A 70 18.82 10.33 -6.26
CA VAL A 70 20.17 10.89 -6.04
C VAL A 70 20.77 11.44 -7.34
N THR A 71 20.06 11.38 -8.47
CA THR A 71 20.56 11.77 -9.79
C THR A 71 20.35 13.27 -10.12
N LYS A 72 19.95 14.10 -9.16
CA LYS A 72 19.86 15.57 -9.29
C LYS A 72 20.90 16.29 -8.46
#